data_AF-A0A2S7CYP0-F1
#
_entry.id   AF-A0A2S7CYP0-F1
#
_cell.length_a   1.000
_cell.length_b   1.000
_cell.length_c   1.000
_cell.angle_alpha   90.00
_cell.angle_beta   90.00
_cell.angle_gamma   90.00
#
_symmetry.space_group_name_H-M   'P 1'
#
loop_
_entity.id
_entity.type
_entity.pdbx_description
1 polymer ?
#
loop_
_entity_poly.entity_id
_entity_poly.type
_entity_poly.pdbx_seq_one_letter_code
_entity_poly.pdbx_strand_id
1 'polypeptide(L)'
;MAALKWMVYGRSPSLDTFWDEALNLGRVPATDAAIAAAQERLGVRLPAWLRGLYARYDGGAVQMARGQSLEEPDNWLKAEWLIPRARLLGSAELFSFAEVCVREEYRDDAYAGLAIGDDDRRLIAIAADDRSPSRALCLDYSAPDTEPTLVYVDAGKNRRLCVFATVDALLSQLVDVHYWSPALQAKHDGNTVQWQPQPPAVNTFWSGPGHWNEAGTAAGSDALAAAEARLGVRLPALFKRLYGVQDGGDTGWCWVPRTRFPSDHYVDWECVLVDRYLLPLASIGSVLDLAAGFEDPSDFRAAACLHAGLDQVLVLSCHNVDCLLCLDYRARGPQCEPEVVYFELWEQLVPTWRAPSFDAFFSVLRQAELDF
;
A
#
# COMPACT_ATOMS: atom_id res chain seq x y z
N MET A 1 -29.93 -14.96 -0.34
CA MET A 1 -28.66 -14.24 -0.48
C MET A 1 -27.85 -14.48 0.78
N ALA A 2 -26.70 -15.15 0.69
CA ALA A 2 -25.82 -15.30 1.84
C ALA A 2 -25.28 -13.92 2.23
N ALA A 3 -25.47 -13.52 3.49
CA ALA A 3 -24.97 -12.24 3.99
C ALA A 3 -23.43 -12.22 3.96
N LEU A 4 -22.84 -11.07 3.61
CA LEU A 4 -21.40 -10.85 3.74
C LEU A 4 -20.97 -11.18 5.18
N LYS A 5 -20.03 -12.10 5.33
CA LYS A 5 -19.53 -12.52 6.65
C LYS A 5 -18.10 -12.04 6.80
N TRP A 6 -17.92 -10.96 7.55
CA TRP A 6 -16.60 -10.45 7.90
C TRP A 6 -15.90 -11.42 8.84
N MET A 7 -14.62 -11.64 8.60
CA MET A 7 -13.75 -12.36 9.51
C MET A 7 -12.73 -11.40 10.07
N VAL A 8 -12.57 -11.42 11.39
CA VAL A 8 -11.48 -10.72 12.08
C VAL A 8 -10.33 -11.72 12.13
N TYR A 9 -9.23 -11.40 11.45
CA TYR A 9 -8.07 -12.31 11.30
C TYR A 9 -7.00 -12.08 12.36
N GLY A 10 -6.99 -10.89 12.95
CA GLY A 10 -6.07 -10.49 14.02
C GLY A 10 -6.74 -9.47 14.95
N ARG A 11 -6.28 -9.44 16.20
CA ARG A 11 -6.75 -8.50 17.21
C ARG A 11 -5.60 -8.10 18.12
N SER A 12 -5.70 -6.89 18.66
CA SER A 12 -4.91 -6.44 19.79
C SER A 12 -3.40 -6.59 19.57
N PRO A 13 -2.81 -5.89 18.58
CA PRO A 13 -1.39 -5.99 18.30
C PRO A 13 -0.57 -5.50 19.50
N SER A 14 0.66 -6.00 19.64
CA SER A 14 1.65 -5.37 20.51
C SER A 14 2.38 -4.26 19.74
N LEU A 15 3.21 -3.47 20.42
CA LEU A 15 4.11 -2.52 19.75
C LEU A 15 5.07 -3.22 18.76
N ASP A 16 5.42 -4.49 19.00
CA ASP A 16 6.31 -5.26 18.11
C ASP A 16 5.62 -5.74 16.83
N THR A 17 4.30 -5.99 16.90
CA THR A 17 3.46 -6.45 15.77
C THR A 17 2.56 -5.34 15.22
N PHE A 18 2.85 -4.09 15.57
CA PHE A 18 2.03 -2.94 15.21
C PHE A 18 2.13 -2.60 13.72
N TRP A 19 3.35 -2.69 13.19
CA TRP A 19 3.70 -2.28 11.83
C TRP A 19 3.29 -3.33 10.80
N ASP A 20 2.83 -2.87 9.63
CA ASP A 20 2.77 -3.71 8.44
C ASP A 20 4.15 -3.73 7.78
N GLU A 21 4.91 -4.81 8.02
CA GLU A 21 6.27 -4.95 7.50
C GLU A 21 6.33 -4.92 5.97
N ALA A 22 5.34 -5.51 5.30
CA ALA A 22 5.33 -5.59 3.84
C ALA A 22 5.10 -4.22 3.21
N LEU A 23 4.30 -3.37 3.86
CA LEU A 23 4.01 -2.02 3.39
C LEU A 23 5.08 -0.99 3.81
N ASN A 24 5.88 -1.28 4.83
CA ASN A 24 6.97 -0.43 5.31
C ASN A 24 8.34 -0.77 4.71
N LEU A 25 8.43 -1.70 3.76
CA LEU A 25 9.68 -2.00 3.05
C LEU A 25 10.32 -0.71 2.49
N GLY A 26 11.61 -0.52 2.77
CA GLY A 26 12.37 0.66 2.37
C GLY A 26 12.21 1.89 3.26
N ARG A 27 11.33 1.86 4.28
CA ARG A 27 11.30 2.90 5.31
C ARG A 27 12.51 2.80 6.24
N VAL A 28 12.90 3.94 6.76
CA VAL A 28 14.00 4.07 7.72
C VAL A 28 13.47 4.52 9.08
N PRO A 29 14.18 4.19 10.17
CA PRO A 29 13.91 4.75 11.49
C PRO A 29 13.99 6.27 11.52
N ALA A 30 13.25 6.89 12.45
CA ALA A 30 13.44 8.30 12.77
C ALA A 30 14.79 8.49 13.45
N THR A 31 15.52 9.54 13.06
CA THR A 31 16.75 9.92 13.75
C THR A 31 16.43 10.68 15.04
N ASP A 32 17.32 10.60 16.04
CA ASP A 32 17.20 11.40 17.26
C ASP A 32 17.08 12.90 16.97
N ALA A 33 17.76 13.37 15.92
CA ALA A 33 17.68 14.75 15.46
C ALA A 33 16.30 15.11 14.89
N ALA A 34 15.69 14.21 14.09
CA ALA A 34 14.34 14.42 13.56
C ALA A 34 13.29 14.44 14.68
N ILE A 35 13.39 13.51 15.64
CA ILE A 35 12.54 13.49 16.84
C ILE A 35 12.73 14.76 17.67
N ALA A 36 13.96 15.21 17.88
CA ALA A 36 14.25 16.43 18.63
C ALA A 36 13.65 17.67 17.93
N ALA A 37 13.82 17.79 16.61
CA ALA A 37 13.26 18.89 15.82
C ALA A 37 11.72 18.91 15.87
N ALA A 38 11.07 17.75 15.79
CA ALA A 38 9.62 17.64 15.93
C ALA A 38 9.13 18.08 17.31
N GLN A 39 9.79 17.62 18.37
CA GLN A 39 9.47 18.01 19.76
C GLN A 39 9.65 19.51 20.02
N GLU A 40 10.75 20.09 19.50
CA GLU A 40 11.01 21.53 19.61
C GLU A 40 9.96 22.35 18.87
N ARG A 41 9.66 21.98 17.60
CA ARG A 41 8.65 22.65 16.77
C ARG A 41 7.26 22.63 17.41
N LEU A 42 6.86 21.47 17.95
CA LEU A 42 5.53 21.28 18.53
C LEU A 42 5.46 21.69 20.01
N GLY A 43 6.58 21.99 20.66
CA GLY A 43 6.64 22.34 22.07
C GLY A 43 6.24 21.21 23.02
N VAL A 44 6.38 19.94 22.61
CA VAL A 44 5.97 18.76 23.39
C VAL A 44 7.09 17.73 23.52
N ARG A 45 6.93 16.78 24.44
CA ARG A 45 7.78 15.57 24.50
C ARG A 45 6.99 14.37 24.00
N LEU A 46 7.53 13.66 23.02
CA LEU A 46 6.89 12.46 22.49
C LEU A 46 6.97 11.31 23.52
N PRO A 47 5.86 10.60 23.77
CA PRO A 47 5.83 9.51 24.74
C PRO A 47 6.79 8.38 24.35
N ALA A 48 7.26 7.62 25.35
CA ALA A 48 8.31 6.63 25.15
C ALA A 48 7.92 5.53 24.15
N TRP A 49 6.66 5.09 24.17
CA TRP A 49 6.17 4.07 23.25
C TRP A 49 6.19 4.55 21.79
N LEU A 50 5.84 5.82 21.53
CA LEU A 50 5.84 6.37 20.17
C LEU A 50 7.26 6.52 19.63
N ARG A 51 8.20 6.94 20.48
CA ARG A 51 9.63 6.93 20.14
C ARG A 51 10.13 5.50 19.87
N GLY A 52 9.65 4.52 20.62
CA GLY A 52 9.92 3.09 20.37
C GLY A 52 9.43 2.63 19.00
N LEU A 53 8.23 3.04 18.59
CA LEU A 53 7.72 2.78 17.24
C LEU A 53 8.57 3.47 16.16
N TYR A 54 8.93 4.75 16.37
CA TYR A 54 9.76 5.51 15.44
C TYR A 54 11.21 5.02 15.32
N ALA A 55 11.73 4.33 16.33
CA ALA A 55 13.01 3.65 16.24
C ALA A 55 13.02 2.50 15.21
N ARG A 56 11.86 2.04 14.76
CA ARG A 56 11.73 1.08 13.66
C ARG A 56 11.44 1.77 12.33
N TYR A 57 10.41 2.62 12.27
CA TYR A 57 10.02 3.36 11.07
C TYR A 57 9.56 4.78 11.42
N ASP A 58 10.07 5.80 10.74
CA ASP A 58 9.62 7.20 10.92
C ASP A 58 8.22 7.42 10.31
N GLY A 59 7.20 6.91 10.99
CA GLY A 59 5.84 6.78 10.46
C GLY A 59 5.74 5.67 9.41
N GLY A 60 4.51 5.33 9.02
CA GLY A 60 4.27 4.24 8.06
C GLY A 60 2.96 3.50 8.28
N ALA A 61 2.77 2.44 7.49
CA ALA A 61 1.57 1.63 7.48
C ALA A 61 1.51 0.68 8.69
N VAL A 62 0.33 0.51 9.27
CA VAL A 62 0.09 -0.34 10.44
C VAL A 62 -0.78 -1.52 10.04
N GLN A 63 -0.54 -2.68 10.62
CA GLN A 63 -1.25 -3.91 10.22
C GLN A 63 -2.71 -3.89 10.68
N MET A 64 -2.97 -3.41 11.90
CA MET A 64 -4.30 -3.37 12.49
C MET A 64 -4.66 -1.92 12.80
N ALA A 65 -5.65 -1.39 12.09
CA ALA A 65 -6.01 0.02 12.14
C ALA A 65 -7.48 0.27 12.49
N ARG A 66 -8.30 -0.78 12.44
CA ARG A 66 -9.75 -0.69 12.60
C ARG A 66 -10.19 -1.04 14.01
N GLY A 67 -11.30 -0.49 14.47
CA GLY A 67 -11.99 -0.87 15.71
C GLY A 67 -13.48 -1.06 15.48
N GLN A 68 -14.23 -1.38 16.53
CA GLN A 68 -15.69 -1.45 16.44
C GLN A 68 -16.28 -0.11 15.99
N SER A 69 -17.41 -0.16 15.28
CA SER A 69 -18.14 1.07 14.94
C SER A 69 -18.57 1.79 16.22
N LEU A 70 -18.47 3.12 16.23
CA LEU A 70 -18.96 3.91 17.36
C LEU A 70 -20.48 4.04 17.39
N GLU A 71 -21.13 3.90 16.23
CA GLU A 71 -22.59 4.00 16.08
C GLU A 71 -23.26 2.61 16.07
N GLU A 72 -22.61 1.61 15.46
CA GLU A 72 -23.15 0.25 15.32
C GLU A 72 -22.12 -0.83 15.72
N PRO A 73 -21.85 -1.05 17.02
CA PRO A 73 -20.68 -1.83 17.51
C PRO A 73 -20.55 -3.26 16.97
N ASP A 74 -21.66 -3.90 16.61
CA ASP A 74 -21.69 -5.26 16.05
C ASP A 74 -21.61 -5.28 14.51
N ASN A 75 -21.67 -4.12 13.86
CA ASN A 75 -21.61 -3.98 12.42
C ASN A 75 -20.19 -3.71 11.93
N TRP A 76 -19.44 -4.78 11.68
CA TRP A 76 -18.09 -4.71 11.15
C TRP A 76 -17.97 -4.12 9.74
N LEU A 77 -19.08 -3.93 9.00
CA LEU A 77 -19.09 -3.12 7.77
C LEU A 77 -18.81 -1.65 8.04
N LYS A 78 -19.09 -1.19 9.26
CA LYS A 78 -18.95 0.20 9.71
C LYS A 78 -17.85 0.35 10.77
N ALA A 79 -16.89 -0.58 10.77
CA ALA A 79 -15.73 -0.53 11.65
C ALA A 79 -15.02 0.82 11.53
N GLU A 80 -14.66 1.43 12.66
CA GLU A 80 -13.97 2.72 12.66
C GLU A 80 -12.51 2.55 12.27
N TRP A 81 -11.99 3.48 11.47
CA TRP A 81 -10.54 3.64 11.27
C TRP A 81 -9.91 4.41 12.44
N LEU A 82 -9.75 3.73 13.57
CA LEU A 82 -9.12 4.32 14.77
C LEU A 82 -7.71 4.84 14.50
N ILE A 83 -7.00 4.23 13.54
CA ILE A 83 -5.82 4.80 12.91
C ILE A 83 -6.20 5.12 11.45
N PRO A 84 -6.48 6.39 11.12
CA PRO A 84 -6.85 6.80 9.77
C PRO A 84 -5.87 6.28 8.71
N ARG A 85 -6.43 5.78 7.60
CA ARG A 85 -5.68 5.22 6.45
C ARG A 85 -4.68 4.11 6.82
N ALA A 86 -4.85 3.48 7.99
CA ALA A 86 -3.88 2.54 8.55
C ALA A 86 -2.45 3.08 8.58
N ARG A 87 -2.25 4.35 8.93
CA ARG A 87 -0.93 4.98 8.88
C ARG A 87 -0.64 5.89 10.07
N LEU A 88 0.57 5.77 10.63
CA LEU A 88 1.16 6.81 11.48
C LEU A 88 1.94 7.83 10.63
N LEU A 89 1.78 9.10 10.97
CA LEU A 89 2.58 10.19 10.43
C LEU A 89 4.05 10.05 10.86
N GLY A 90 4.97 10.46 10.00
CA GLY A 90 6.37 10.60 10.37
C GLY A 90 6.60 11.78 11.33
N SER A 91 7.72 11.77 12.04
CA SER A 91 8.09 12.79 13.04
C SER A 91 8.04 14.22 12.49
N ALA A 92 8.47 14.43 11.24
CA ALA A 92 8.40 15.72 10.57
C ALA A 92 6.98 16.11 10.12
N GLU A 93 6.09 15.13 9.94
CA GLU A 93 4.71 15.29 9.47
C GLU A 93 3.72 15.55 10.60
N LEU A 94 4.11 15.31 11.86
CA LEU A 94 3.27 15.59 13.02
C LEU A 94 2.89 17.07 13.08
N PHE A 95 1.66 17.37 13.45
CA PHE A 95 1.17 18.74 13.54
C PHE A 95 0.23 18.93 14.73
N SER A 96 0.17 20.15 15.24
CA SER A 96 -0.90 20.58 16.14
C SER A 96 -2.07 21.13 15.35
N PHE A 97 -3.29 21.05 15.88
CA PHE A 97 -4.45 21.66 15.21
C PHE A 97 -4.32 23.18 15.11
N ALA A 98 -3.60 23.82 16.03
CA ALA A 98 -3.23 25.23 15.91
C ALA A 98 -2.37 25.54 14.67
N GLU A 99 -1.45 24.66 14.25
CA GLU A 99 -0.68 24.84 13.00
C GLU A 99 -1.57 24.72 11.75
N VAL A 100 -2.65 23.94 11.82
CA VAL A 100 -3.62 23.78 10.71
C VAL A 100 -4.52 25.00 10.57
N CYS A 101 -5.04 25.54 11.68
CA CYS A 101 -5.90 26.73 11.68
C CYS A 101 -5.23 27.98 11.10
N VAL A 102 -3.90 28.04 11.08
CA VAL A 102 -3.15 29.20 10.56
C VAL A 102 -3.02 29.19 9.03
N ARG A 103 -3.36 28.08 8.36
CA ARG A 103 -3.26 27.97 6.88
C ARG A 103 -4.48 28.64 6.22
N GLU A 104 -4.23 29.62 5.34
CA GLU A 104 -5.22 30.51 4.71
C GLU A 104 -6.36 29.81 3.91
N GLU A 105 -6.27 28.49 3.68
CA GLU A 105 -7.22 27.72 2.87
C GLU A 105 -8.32 26.99 3.68
N TYR A 106 -8.31 27.07 5.03
CA TYR A 106 -9.20 26.28 5.88
C TYR A 106 -10.21 27.13 6.66
N ARG A 107 -11.41 26.57 6.92
CA ARG A 107 -12.45 27.24 7.72
C ARG A 107 -12.09 27.19 9.22
N ASP A 108 -11.92 28.37 9.82
CA ASP A 108 -11.54 28.59 11.23
C ASP A 108 -12.46 27.93 12.29
N ASP A 109 -13.71 27.57 11.96
CA ASP A 109 -14.72 27.14 12.93
C ASP A 109 -14.77 25.63 13.20
N ALA A 110 -14.25 24.78 12.30
CA ALA A 110 -14.30 23.33 12.45
C ALA A 110 -13.29 22.79 13.48
N TYR A 111 -12.15 23.46 13.63
CA TYR A 111 -10.96 22.92 14.31
C TYR A 111 -10.71 23.51 15.69
N ALA A 112 -11.47 24.53 16.09
CA ALA A 112 -11.30 25.23 17.36
C ALA A 112 -11.97 24.49 18.53
N GLY A 113 -11.26 24.31 19.63
CA GLY A 113 -11.81 23.76 20.89
C GLY A 113 -11.86 22.23 20.94
N LEU A 114 -11.03 21.55 20.14
CA LEU A 114 -10.89 20.09 20.20
C LEU A 114 -10.04 19.66 21.40
N ALA A 115 -9.09 20.48 21.82
CA ALA A 115 -8.30 20.27 23.04
C ALA A 115 -9.11 20.51 24.31
N ILE A 116 -8.77 19.79 25.38
CA ILE A 116 -9.36 20.05 26.70
C ILE A 116 -8.84 21.41 27.19
N GLY A 117 -9.75 22.38 27.37
CA GLY A 117 -9.38 23.75 27.78
C GLY A 117 -9.05 24.69 26.62
N ASP A 118 -9.47 24.35 25.39
CA ASP A 118 -9.44 25.20 24.19
C ASP A 118 -8.02 25.63 23.71
N ASP A 119 -6.97 24.94 24.17
CA ASP A 119 -5.58 25.15 23.72
C ASP A 119 -5.17 24.09 22.68
N ASP A 120 -5.61 24.28 21.42
CA ASP A 120 -5.38 23.34 20.31
C ASP A 120 -3.91 23.17 19.91
N ARG A 121 -2.99 23.94 20.51
CA ARG A 121 -1.54 23.69 20.42
C ARG A 121 -1.11 22.41 21.14
N ARG A 122 -1.91 21.95 22.10
CA ARG A 122 -1.64 20.76 22.92
C ARG A 122 -2.20 19.47 22.34
N LEU A 123 -2.93 19.55 21.22
CA LEU A 123 -3.49 18.41 20.54
C LEU A 123 -2.67 18.10 19.29
N ILE A 124 -1.83 17.06 19.38
CA ILE A 124 -0.86 16.70 18.35
C ILE A 124 -1.36 15.51 17.55
N ALA A 125 -1.62 15.68 16.27
CA ALA A 125 -2.02 14.59 15.38
C ALA A 125 -0.82 13.67 15.10
N ILE A 126 -1.04 12.37 15.27
CA ILE A 126 -0.07 11.31 14.96
C ILE A 126 -0.55 10.36 13.85
N ALA A 127 -1.83 10.43 13.49
CA ALA A 127 -2.41 9.85 12.27
C ALA A 127 -3.58 10.73 11.82
N ALA A 128 -3.70 11.01 10.54
CA ALA A 128 -4.75 11.84 9.97
C ALA A 128 -5.05 11.44 8.51
N ASP A 129 -6.27 11.74 8.07
CA ASP A 129 -6.65 11.69 6.66
C ASP A 129 -6.16 12.96 5.92
N ASP A 130 -5.62 12.79 4.71
CA ASP A 130 -5.12 13.87 3.87
C ASP A 130 -6.25 14.61 3.12
N ARG A 131 -7.42 13.98 2.95
CA ARG A 131 -8.59 14.58 2.30
C ARG A 131 -9.43 15.37 3.30
N SER A 132 -8.94 16.55 3.66
CA SER A 132 -9.51 17.45 4.69
C SER A 132 -9.53 16.79 6.07
N PRO A 133 -8.95 17.40 7.14
CA PRO A 133 -8.86 16.69 8.41
C PRO A 133 -10.27 16.48 8.96
N SER A 134 -10.83 15.30 8.72
CA SER A 134 -12.12 14.88 9.23
C SER A 134 -11.87 13.95 10.40
N ARG A 135 -11.04 12.90 10.26
CA ARG A 135 -10.68 12.02 11.37
C ARG A 135 -9.18 12.05 11.66
N ALA A 136 -8.81 12.09 12.94
CA ALA A 136 -7.42 12.03 13.38
C ALA A 136 -7.27 11.29 14.72
N LEU A 137 -6.15 10.58 14.87
CA LEU A 137 -5.68 10.08 16.16
C LEU A 137 -4.62 11.04 16.69
N CYS A 138 -4.80 11.50 17.92
CA CYS A 138 -4.00 12.57 18.50
C CYS A 138 -3.48 12.23 19.89
N LEU A 139 -2.36 12.86 20.25
CA LEU A 139 -1.87 12.97 21.61
C LEU A 139 -2.40 14.27 22.22
N ASP A 140 -3.05 14.17 23.38
CA ASP A 140 -3.59 15.31 24.12
C ASP A 140 -2.74 15.60 25.36
N TYR A 141 -2.06 16.75 25.33
CA TYR A 141 -1.18 17.28 26.37
C TYR A 141 -1.85 18.32 27.29
N SER A 142 -3.19 18.34 27.35
CA SER A 142 -3.92 19.31 28.17
C SER A 142 -3.65 19.13 29.68
N ALA A 143 -3.38 17.91 30.13
CA ALA A 143 -2.93 17.64 31.49
C ALA A 143 -1.40 17.84 31.61
N PRO A 144 -0.92 18.79 32.44
CA PRO A 144 0.50 19.04 32.61
C PRO A 144 1.20 17.89 33.35
N ASP A 145 2.47 17.65 33.02
CA ASP A 145 3.38 16.71 33.69
C ASP A 145 2.95 15.23 33.75
N THR A 146 1.94 14.85 32.97
CA THR A 146 1.51 13.46 32.77
C THR A 146 1.78 12.99 31.33
N GLU A 147 1.83 11.68 31.12
CA GLU A 147 1.85 11.12 29.77
C GLU A 147 0.59 11.58 28.99
N PRO A 148 0.71 12.00 27.71
CA PRO A 148 -0.44 12.45 26.95
C PRO A 148 -1.47 11.32 26.77
N THR A 149 -2.75 11.67 26.87
CA THR A 149 -3.83 10.74 26.53
C THR A 149 -3.98 10.62 25.02
N LEU A 150 -4.44 9.48 24.53
CA LEU A 150 -4.75 9.27 23.12
C LEU A 150 -6.22 9.63 22.88
N VAL A 151 -6.49 10.43 21.86
CA VAL A 151 -7.86 10.81 21.48
C VAL A 151 -8.07 10.64 19.99
N TYR A 152 -9.17 9.99 19.64
CA TYR A 152 -9.67 9.92 18.27
C TYR A 152 -10.73 11.02 18.09
N VAL A 153 -10.54 11.88 17.09
CA VAL A 153 -11.38 13.07 16.86
C VAL A 153 -12.03 13.05 15.48
N ASP A 154 -13.19 13.69 15.38
CA ASP A 154 -13.81 14.16 14.15
C ASP A 154 -13.63 15.68 14.08
N ALA A 155 -12.54 16.11 13.47
CA ALA A 155 -12.19 17.51 13.39
C ALA A 155 -13.10 18.27 12.41
N GLY A 156 -13.65 17.62 11.38
CA GLY A 156 -14.63 18.23 10.48
C GLY A 156 -15.97 18.54 11.15
N LYS A 157 -16.31 17.82 12.22
CA LYS A 157 -17.53 18.04 13.01
C LYS A 157 -17.26 18.64 14.39
N ASN A 158 -16.02 19.03 14.69
CA ASN A 158 -15.57 19.50 16.00
C ASN A 158 -15.99 18.55 17.16
N ARG A 159 -15.65 17.25 17.07
CA ARG A 159 -16.01 16.25 18.08
C ARG A 159 -14.83 15.40 18.51
N ARG A 160 -14.74 15.15 19.81
CA ARG A 160 -13.93 14.04 20.36
C ARG A 160 -14.80 12.78 20.36
N LEU A 161 -14.30 11.72 19.74
CA LEU A 161 -15.07 10.50 19.48
C LEU A 161 -14.77 9.42 20.51
N CYS A 162 -13.48 9.25 20.82
CA CYS A 162 -13.02 8.25 21.76
C CYS A 162 -11.76 8.75 22.47
N VAL A 163 -11.60 8.38 23.74
CA VAL A 163 -10.42 8.69 24.55
C VAL A 163 -9.87 7.38 25.08
N PHE A 164 -8.58 7.16 24.85
CA PHE A 164 -7.83 6.02 25.34
C PHE A 164 -6.86 6.51 26.42
N ALA A 165 -6.99 5.96 27.63
CA ALA A 165 -6.15 6.35 28.75
C ALA A 165 -4.66 6.02 28.53
N THR A 166 -4.37 4.96 27.76
CA THR A 166 -3.01 4.49 27.47
C THR A 166 -2.92 3.95 26.04
N VAL A 167 -1.70 3.72 25.55
CA VAL A 167 -1.47 3.03 24.27
C VAL A 167 -2.04 1.62 24.28
N ASP A 168 -1.94 0.88 25.40
CA ASP A 168 -2.51 -0.46 25.51
C ASP A 168 -4.04 -0.46 25.36
N ALA A 169 -4.71 0.57 25.86
CA ALA A 169 -6.14 0.73 25.67
C ALA A 169 -6.50 0.91 24.19
N LEU A 170 -5.73 1.71 23.44
CA LEU A 170 -5.89 1.83 21.98
C LEU A 170 -5.61 0.49 21.29
N LEU A 171 -4.44 -0.11 21.54
CA LEU A 171 -4.02 -1.37 20.91
C LEU A 171 -5.07 -2.46 21.12
N SER A 172 -5.65 -2.57 22.32
CA SER A 172 -6.69 -3.55 22.63
C SER A 172 -7.91 -3.50 21.70
N GLN A 173 -8.21 -2.33 21.13
CA GLN A 173 -9.36 -2.11 20.24
C GLN A 173 -9.04 -2.38 18.77
N LEU A 174 -7.76 -2.43 18.40
CA LEU A 174 -7.36 -2.59 17.00
C LEU A 174 -7.57 -4.02 16.52
N VAL A 175 -8.11 -4.15 15.33
CA VAL A 175 -8.40 -5.41 14.65
C VAL A 175 -7.92 -5.37 13.20
N ASP A 176 -7.61 -6.57 12.70
CA ASP A 176 -7.40 -6.82 11.27
C ASP A 176 -8.68 -7.42 10.67
N VAL A 177 -9.22 -6.74 9.67
CA VAL A 177 -10.51 -7.07 9.05
C VAL A 177 -10.29 -7.23 7.54
N HIS A 178 -10.29 -8.47 7.06
CA HIS A 178 -10.24 -8.75 5.63
C HIS A 178 -11.63 -9.02 5.07
N TYR A 179 -11.85 -8.58 3.84
CA TYR A 179 -13.08 -8.85 3.11
C TYR A 179 -13.05 -10.27 2.55
N TRP A 180 -13.96 -11.12 3.02
CA TRP A 180 -14.19 -12.44 2.44
C TRP A 180 -15.67 -12.61 2.09
N SER A 181 -15.95 -12.83 0.80
CA SER A 181 -17.31 -13.06 0.30
C SER A 181 -17.47 -14.52 -0.16
N PRO A 182 -18.10 -15.38 0.68
CA PRO A 182 -18.43 -16.73 0.25
C PRO A 182 -19.39 -16.78 -0.95
N ALA A 183 -20.13 -15.68 -1.22
CA ALA A 183 -20.97 -15.57 -2.41
C ALA A 183 -20.16 -15.31 -3.70
N LEU A 184 -19.02 -14.63 -3.60
CA LEU A 184 -18.08 -14.46 -4.71
C LEU A 184 -17.36 -15.79 -4.99
N GLN A 185 -16.95 -16.50 -3.95
CA GLN A 185 -16.41 -17.88 -4.04
C GLN A 185 -17.40 -18.81 -4.74
N ALA A 186 -18.64 -18.90 -4.23
CA ALA A 186 -19.68 -19.78 -4.77
C ALA A 186 -20.09 -19.45 -6.22
N LYS A 187 -19.88 -18.22 -6.69
CA LYS A 187 -20.14 -17.82 -8.09
C LYS A 187 -19.11 -18.41 -9.06
N HIS A 188 -17.91 -18.72 -8.58
CA HIS A 188 -16.80 -19.20 -9.41
C HIS A 188 -16.45 -20.68 -9.19
N ASP A 189 -17.02 -21.35 -8.19
CA ASP A 189 -16.81 -22.79 -7.91
C ASP A 189 -17.20 -23.72 -9.08
N GLY A 190 -18.07 -23.28 -9.99
CA GLY A 190 -18.48 -24.05 -11.18
C GLY A 190 -17.59 -23.88 -12.42
N ASN A 191 -16.63 -22.95 -12.38
CA ASN A 191 -15.81 -22.61 -13.55
C ASN A 191 -14.46 -23.35 -13.47
N THR A 192 -14.39 -24.53 -14.11
CA THR A 192 -13.12 -25.20 -14.38
C THR A 192 -12.49 -24.62 -15.64
N VAL A 193 -11.18 -24.38 -15.59
CA VAL A 193 -10.43 -23.77 -16.69
C VAL A 193 -9.36 -24.75 -17.15
N GLN A 194 -9.17 -24.89 -18.47
CA GLN A 194 -8.10 -25.71 -19.02
C GLN A 194 -6.80 -24.91 -19.08
N TRP A 195 -5.91 -25.22 -18.14
CA TRP A 195 -4.60 -24.59 -18.04
C TRP A 195 -3.57 -25.31 -18.90
N GLN A 196 -2.77 -24.57 -19.66
CA GLN A 196 -1.58 -25.15 -20.28
C GLN A 196 -0.60 -25.60 -19.19
N PRO A 197 -0.18 -26.87 -19.14
CA PRO A 197 0.54 -27.40 -17.97
C PRO A 197 1.97 -26.87 -17.83
N GLN A 198 2.58 -26.45 -18.93
CA GLN A 198 3.96 -25.98 -18.97
C GLN A 198 4.01 -24.45 -18.87
N PRO A 199 5.00 -23.88 -18.15
CA PRO A 199 5.25 -22.44 -18.19
C PRO A 199 5.69 -21.98 -19.58
N PRO A 200 5.67 -20.65 -19.83
CA PRO A 200 6.21 -20.12 -21.07
C PRO A 200 7.70 -20.43 -21.21
N ALA A 201 8.15 -20.50 -22.46
CA ALA A 201 9.55 -20.32 -22.81
C ALA A 201 9.75 -18.90 -23.36
N VAL A 202 11.00 -18.42 -23.35
CA VAL A 202 11.35 -17.07 -23.83
C VAL A 202 10.87 -16.82 -25.28
N ASN A 203 10.85 -17.85 -26.11
CA ASN A 203 10.40 -17.79 -27.50
C ASN A 203 8.89 -18.08 -27.71
N THR A 204 8.15 -18.46 -26.66
CA THR A 204 6.70 -18.75 -26.74
C THR A 204 5.86 -17.82 -25.87
N PHE A 205 6.50 -16.92 -25.13
CA PHE A 205 5.83 -15.97 -24.26
C PHE A 205 5.02 -14.93 -25.05
N TRP A 206 5.60 -14.38 -26.12
CA TRP A 206 4.97 -13.32 -26.91
C TRP A 206 3.93 -13.91 -27.87
N SER A 207 2.70 -13.38 -27.85
CA SER A 207 1.64 -13.76 -28.79
C SER A 207 1.61 -12.88 -30.04
N GLY A 208 2.28 -11.72 -30.00
CA GLY A 208 2.40 -10.83 -31.15
C GLY A 208 2.94 -9.45 -30.77
N PRO A 209 3.17 -8.59 -31.78
CA PRO A 209 3.41 -7.17 -31.56
C PRO A 209 2.17 -6.57 -30.90
N GLY A 210 2.32 -6.00 -29.70
CA GLY A 210 1.22 -5.35 -28.98
C GLY A 210 0.98 -3.92 -29.46
N HIS A 211 -0.03 -3.25 -28.89
CA HIS A 211 -0.40 -1.86 -29.21
C HIS A 211 0.78 -0.88 -29.20
N TRP A 212 1.76 -1.11 -28.32
CA TRP A 212 2.88 -0.21 -28.06
C TRP A 212 4.15 -0.51 -28.87
N ASN A 213 4.20 -1.64 -29.58
CA ASN A 213 5.34 -2.04 -30.40
C ASN A 213 4.85 -2.78 -31.65
N GLU A 214 4.37 -2.02 -32.64
CA GLU A 214 3.81 -2.55 -33.90
C GLU A 214 4.77 -3.46 -34.67
N ALA A 215 6.09 -3.30 -34.46
CA ALA A 215 7.11 -4.05 -35.17
C ALA A 215 7.61 -5.29 -34.40
N GLY A 216 7.26 -5.44 -33.12
CA GLY A 216 7.74 -6.55 -32.28
C GLY A 216 9.27 -6.65 -32.21
N THR A 217 9.97 -5.52 -32.27
CA THR A 217 11.44 -5.51 -32.33
C THR A 217 12.06 -5.93 -31.00
N ALA A 218 13.10 -6.76 -31.06
CA ALA A 218 13.93 -7.11 -29.91
C ALA A 218 14.68 -5.91 -29.34
N ALA A 219 14.83 -5.87 -28.01
CA ALA A 219 15.72 -4.92 -27.35
C ALA A 219 17.18 -5.36 -27.50
N GLY A 220 17.98 -4.55 -28.20
CA GLY A 220 19.43 -4.74 -28.26
C GLY A 220 20.12 -4.52 -26.91
N SER A 221 21.38 -4.96 -26.79
CA SER A 221 22.20 -4.76 -25.59
C SER A 221 22.28 -3.29 -25.16
N ASP A 222 22.35 -2.38 -26.13
CA ASP A 222 22.49 -0.94 -25.89
C ASP A 222 21.19 -0.34 -25.36
N ALA A 223 20.03 -0.81 -25.86
CA ALA A 223 18.72 -0.39 -25.36
C ALA A 223 18.50 -0.87 -23.91
N LEU A 224 18.88 -2.12 -23.62
CA LEU A 224 18.82 -2.67 -22.26
C LEU A 224 19.74 -1.90 -21.29
N ALA A 225 20.97 -1.61 -21.71
CA ALA A 225 21.91 -0.83 -20.90
C ALA A 225 21.41 0.60 -20.68
N ALA A 226 20.83 1.23 -21.70
CA ALA A 226 20.23 2.56 -21.59
C ALA A 226 19.01 2.55 -20.65
N ALA A 227 18.19 1.50 -20.68
CA ALA A 227 17.07 1.33 -19.76
C ALA A 227 17.55 1.14 -18.31
N GLU A 228 18.53 0.26 -18.06
CA GLU A 228 19.15 0.08 -16.74
C GLU A 228 19.73 1.40 -16.21
N ALA A 229 20.43 2.16 -17.05
CA ALA A 229 20.97 3.47 -16.69
C ALA A 229 19.89 4.52 -16.38
N ARG A 230 18.83 4.59 -17.21
CA ARG A 230 17.71 5.52 -17.00
C ARG A 230 16.92 5.20 -15.73
N LEU A 231 16.69 3.93 -15.47
CA LEU A 231 15.91 3.45 -14.32
C LEU A 231 16.75 3.39 -13.04
N GLY A 232 18.07 3.45 -13.14
CA GLY A 232 18.99 3.35 -12.00
C GLY A 232 19.06 1.95 -11.37
N VAL A 233 18.63 0.91 -12.09
CA VAL A 233 18.55 -0.48 -11.59
C VAL A 233 19.31 -1.46 -12.47
N ARG A 234 19.56 -2.65 -11.94
CA ARG A 234 19.91 -3.84 -12.70
C ARG A 234 18.65 -4.65 -12.98
N LEU A 235 18.33 -4.85 -14.27
CA LEU A 235 17.19 -5.67 -14.69
C LEU A 235 17.50 -7.17 -14.54
N PRO A 236 16.50 -8.01 -14.20
CA PRO A 236 16.67 -9.46 -14.04
C PRO A 236 17.24 -10.12 -15.30
N ALA A 237 18.09 -11.13 -15.12
CA ALA A 237 18.76 -11.77 -16.26
C ALA A 237 17.76 -12.44 -17.23
N LEU A 238 16.73 -13.12 -16.72
CA LEU A 238 15.69 -13.72 -17.55
C LEU A 238 14.81 -12.65 -18.23
N PHE A 239 14.50 -11.55 -17.53
CA PHE A 239 13.79 -10.41 -18.12
C PHE A 239 14.53 -9.85 -19.35
N LYS A 240 15.85 -9.65 -19.22
CA LYS A 240 16.68 -9.17 -20.35
C LYS A 240 16.70 -10.17 -21.52
N ARG A 241 16.73 -11.48 -21.25
CA ARG A 241 16.62 -12.49 -22.31
C ARG A 241 15.24 -12.45 -23.00
N LEU A 242 14.18 -12.24 -22.23
CA LEU A 242 12.81 -12.13 -22.74
C LEU A 242 12.68 -10.90 -23.67
N TYR A 243 13.19 -9.75 -23.24
CA TYR A 243 13.16 -8.51 -24.03
C TYR A 243 14.13 -8.54 -25.23
N GLY A 244 15.18 -9.35 -25.15
CA GLY A 244 16.03 -9.67 -26.30
C GLY A 244 15.33 -10.48 -27.39
N VAL A 245 14.11 -10.98 -27.15
CA VAL A 245 13.23 -11.52 -28.20
C VAL A 245 12.28 -10.43 -28.72
N GLN A 246 11.63 -9.69 -27.83
CA GLN A 246 10.69 -8.63 -28.19
C GLN A 246 10.61 -7.57 -27.06
N ASP A 247 10.71 -6.29 -27.42
CA ASP A 247 10.64 -5.15 -26.49
C ASP A 247 9.18 -4.78 -26.16
N GLY A 248 8.58 -5.55 -25.25
CA GLY A 248 7.17 -5.38 -24.86
C GLY A 248 6.17 -5.89 -25.91
N GLY A 249 4.90 -5.90 -25.55
CA GLY A 249 3.80 -6.39 -26.40
C GLY A 249 2.95 -7.46 -25.73
N ASP A 250 2.15 -8.16 -26.54
CA ASP A 250 1.07 -8.99 -26.03
C ASP A 250 1.55 -10.41 -25.67
N THR A 251 0.89 -11.01 -24.69
CA THR A 251 1.12 -12.38 -24.22
C THR A 251 -0.17 -13.08 -23.81
N GLY A 252 -0.28 -14.37 -24.11
CA GLY A 252 -1.35 -15.22 -23.56
C GLY A 252 -1.09 -15.69 -22.12
N TRP A 253 0.11 -15.49 -21.60
CA TRP A 253 0.56 -16.00 -20.32
C TRP A 253 0.27 -14.97 -19.23
N CYS A 254 -0.88 -15.06 -18.56
CA CYS A 254 -1.32 -14.04 -17.61
C CYS A 254 -1.71 -14.57 -16.23
N TRP A 255 -1.62 -15.88 -15.98
CA TRP A 255 -2.12 -16.49 -14.75
C TRP A 255 -1.02 -17.06 -13.87
N VAL A 256 -1.13 -16.88 -12.56
CA VAL A 256 -0.24 -17.49 -11.56
C VAL A 256 -1.06 -18.19 -10.48
N PRO A 257 -0.50 -19.22 -9.82
CA PRO A 257 -1.22 -19.91 -8.77
C PRO A 257 -1.21 -19.10 -7.47
N ARG A 258 -2.36 -19.05 -6.78
CA ARG A 258 -2.51 -18.47 -5.44
C ARG A 258 -2.10 -19.44 -4.33
N THR A 259 -2.07 -20.74 -4.63
CA THR A 259 -1.70 -21.80 -3.69
C THR A 259 -0.58 -22.68 -4.25
N ARG A 260 0.08 -23.45 -3.38
CA ARG A 260 1.17 -24.34 -3.77
C ARG A 260 0.73 -25.48 -4.69
N PHE A 261 -0.52 -25.91 -4.56
CA PHE A 261 -1.11 -27.02 -5.31
C PHE A 261 -2.46 -26.55 -5.88
N PRO A 262 -2.44 -25.66 -6.89
CA PRO A 262 -3.67 -25.13 -7.47
C PRO A 262 -4.46 -26.25 -8.14
N SER A 263 -5.78 -26.24 -7.97
CA SER A 263 -6.69 -27.07 -8.76
C SER A 263 -6.92 -26.45 -10.15
N ASP A 264 -7.82 -27.05 -10.94
CA ASP A 264 -8.31 -26.48 -12.19
C ASP A 264 -9.40 -25.40 -11.99
N HIS A 265 -9.80 -25.14 -10.74
CA HIS A 265 -10.78 -24.10 -10.40
C HIS A 265 -10.18 -22.70 -10.53
N TYR A 266 -10.90 -21.80 -11.17
CA TYR A 266 -10.52 -20.39 -11.38
C TYR A 266 -10.01 -19.68 -10.10
N VAL A 267 -10.64 -19.94 -8.96
CA VAL A 267 -10.35 -19.29 -7.67
C VAL A 267 -8.97 -19.58 -7.09
N ASP A 268 -8.31 -20.65 -7.55
CA ASP A 268 -6.94 -20.98 -7.16
C ASP A 268 -5.88 -20.21 -7.97
N TRP A 269 -6.31 -19.37 -8.92
CA TRP A 269 -5.46 -18.63 -9.84
C TRP A 269 -5.67 -17.12 -9.72
N GLU A 270 -4.63 -16.37 -10.04
CA GLU A 270 -4.61 -14.91 -10.10
C GLU A 270 -4.24 -14.46 -11.50
N CYS A 271 -4.99 -13.51 -12.07
CA CYS A 271 -4.64 -12.87 -13.34
C CYS A 271 -3.72 -11.68 -13.04
N VAL A 272 -2.42 -11.83 -13.31
CA VAL A 272 -1.40 -10.82 -13.01
C VAL A 272 -1.02 -9.95 -14.20
N LEU A 273 -1.60 -10.24 -15.37
CA LEU A 273 -1.46 -9.48 -16.61
C LEU A 273 -2.84 -9.30 -17.23
N VAL A 274 -3.66 -8.46 -16.60
CA VAL A 274 -5.09 -8.26 -16.93
C VAL A 274 -5.28 -7.91 -18.41
N ASP A 275 -4.54 -6.92 -18.89
CA ASP A 275 -4.58 -6.47 -20.29
C ASP A 275 -3.65 -7.27 -21.20
N ARG A 276 -3.03 -8.35 -20.68
CA ARG A 276 -2.26 -9.33 -21.46
C ARG A 276 -1.06 -8.74 -22.21
N TYR A 277 -0.39 -7.74 -21.65
CA TYR A 277 0.80 -7.15 -22.25
C TYR A 277 1.91 -6.87 -21.23
N LEU A 278 3.15 -6.75 -21.72
CA LEU A 278 4.24 -6.06 -21.02
C LEU A 278 4.59 -4.75 -21.74
N LEU A 279 4.89 -3.70 -20.96
CA LEU A 279 5.27 -2.39 -21.47
C LEU A 279 6.62 -2.45 -22.21
N PRO A 280 6.83 -1.69 -23.29
CA PRO A 280 8.17 -1.57 -23.87
C PRO A 280 9.13 -0.91 -22.88
N LEU A 281 10.43 -1.19 -22.97
CA LEU A 281 11.46 -0.67 -22.06
C LEU A 281 11.37 0.83 -21.88
N ALA A 282 11.14 1.57 -22.96
CA ALA A 282 11.03 3.03 -22.94
C ALA A 282 9.86 3.55 -22.09
N SER A 283 8.80 2.76 -21.92
CA SER A 283 7.61 3.10 -21.12
C SER A 283 7.65 2.55 -19.70
N ILE A 284 8.57 1.63 -19.39
CA ILE A 284 8.79 1.19 -18.01
C ILE A 284 9.32 2.38 -17.20
N GLY A 285 8.65 2.64 -16.08
CA GLY A 285 9.00 3.63 -15.06
C GLY A 285 8.61 3.13 -13.68
N SER A 286 8.86 3.94 -12.66
CA SER A 286 8.46 3.61 -11.29
C SER A 286 6.95 3.78 -11.09
N VAL A 287 6.40 3.21 -10.02
CA VAL A 287 5.01 3.46 -9.61
C VAL A 287 4.79 4.96 -9.33
N LEU A 288 5.82 5.66 -8.85
CA LEU A 288 5.77 7.11 -8.65
C LEU A 288 5.71 7.88 -9.97
N ASP A 289 6.44 7.45 -10.99
CA ASP A 289 6.37 8.03 -12.35
C ASP A 289 4.98 7.82 -12.97
N LEU A 290 4.43 6.61 -12.81
CA LEU A 290 3.06 6.30 -13.24
C LEU A 290 2.05 7.22 -12.54
N ALA A 291 2.21 7.44 -11.23
CA ALA A 291 1.32 8.30 -10.46
C ALA A 291 1.37 9.76 -10.88
N ALA A 292 2.56 10.26 -11.24
CA ALA A 292 2.73 11.63 -11.70
C ALA A 292 2.09 11.89 -13.08
N GLY A 293 1.91 10.84 -13.89
CA GLY A 293 1.31 10.93 -15.23
C GLY A 293 -0.21 10.85 -15.29
N PHE A 294 -0.90 10.62 -14.17
CA PHE A 294 -2.36 10.45 -14.14
C PHE A 294 -3.11 11.79 -14.16
N GLU A 295 -4.29 11.83 -14.81
CA GLU A 295 -5.05 13.07 -15.09
C GLU A 295 -5.54 13.78 -13.82
N ASP A 296 -5.87 13.03 -12.76
CA ASP A 296 -6.00 13.53 -11.39
C ASP A 296 -4.86 12.97 -10.52
N PRO A 297 -3.76 13.72 -10.39
CA PRO A 297 -2.62 13.32 -9.57
C PRO A 297 -2.95 13.22 -8.08
N SER A 298 -4.14 13.61 -7.59
CA SER A 298 -4.45 13.59 -6.17
C SER A 298 -4.98 12.22 -5.69
N ASP A 299 -5.75 11.51 -6.51
CA ASP A 299 -6.43 10.29 -6.10
C ASP A 299 -5.48 9.08 -5.97
N PHE A 300 -4.74 8.76 -7.02
CA PHE A 300 -3.80 7.63 -6.99
C PHE A 300 -2.52 7.96 -6.20
N ARG A 301 -2.07 9.22 -6.23
CA ARG A 301 -0.90 9.64 -5.44
C ARG A 301 -1.15 9.56 -3.94
N ALA A 302 -2.37 9.87 -3.47
CA ALA A 302 -2.72 9.69 -2.06
C ALA A 302 -2.57 8.22 -1.62
N ALA A 303 -3.00 7.27 -2.44
CA ALA A 303 -2.80 5.84 -2.18
C ALA A 303 -1.32 5.43 -2.28
N ALA A 304 -0.61 5.89 -3.31
CA ALA A 304 0.81 5.60 -3.52
C ALA A 304 1.70 6.16 -2.40
N CYS A 305 1.42 7.38 -1.90
CA CYS A 305 2.17 8.01 -0.81
C CYS A 305 2.13 7.22 0.52
N LEU A 306 1.20 6.28 0.67
CA LEU A 306 1.19 5.36 1.82
C LEU A 306 2.42 4.44 1.82
N HIS A 307 2.94 4.09 0.65
CA HIS A 307 4.09 3.18 0.50
C HIS A 307 5.39 3.98 0.38
N ALA A 308 6.43 3.53 1.06
CA ALA A 308 7.77 4.09 0.86
C ALA A 308 8.49 3.39 -0.30
N GLY A 309 9.47 4.10 -0.86
CA GLY A 309 10.37 3.55 -1.87
C GLY A 309 9.70 3.19 -3.20
N LEU A 310 8.54 3.78 -3.53
CA LEU A 310 7.83 3.47 -4.78
C LEU A 310 8.59 3.92 -6.04
N ASP A 311 9.58 4.80 -5.90
CA ASP A 311 10.59 5.11 -6.90
C ASP A 311 11.44 3.88 -7.28
N GLN A 312 11.51 2.86 -6.42
CA GLN A 312 12.21 1.60 -6.64
C GLN A 312 11.29 0.43 -7.02
N VAL A 313 10.01 0.72 -7.33
CA VAL A 313 9.04 -0.29 -7.77
C VAL A 313 8.71 -0.01 -9.23
N LEU A 314 9.20 -0.84 -10.15
CA LEU A 314 9.08 -0.61 -11.59
C LEU A 314 7.86 -1.32 -12.17
N VAL A 315 7.02 -0.60 -12.90
CA VAL A 315 5.80 -1.12 -13.51
C VAL A 315 6.13 -1.82 -14.82
N LEU A 316 5.85 -3.12 -14.90
CA LEU A 316 6.00 -3.94 -16.11
C LEU A 316 4.73 -4.01 -16.94
N SER A 317 3.58 -3.95 -16.28
CA SER A 317 2.25 -3.96 -16.89
C SER A 317 1.26 -3.31 -15.94
N CYS A 318 0.19 -2.74 -16.48
CA CYS A 318 -0.84 -2.09 -15.70
C CYS A 318 -2.19 -2.20 -16.40
N HIS A 319 -3.27 -2.31 -15.62
CA HIS A 319 -4.63 -2.03 -16.08
C HIS A 319 -5.08 -0.76 -15.36
N ASN A 320 -5.06 0.38 -16.06
CA ASN A 320 -5.16 1.70 -15.46
C ASN A 320 -4.20 1.84 -14.26
N VAL A 321 -4.71 2.30 -13.12
CA VAL A 321 -4.03 2.30 -11.82
C VAL A 321 -4.52 1.15 -10.91
N ASP A 322 -5.49 0.37 -11.38
CA ASP A 322 -6.22 -0.61 -10.59
C ASP A 322 -5.41 -1.89 -10.36
N CYS A 323 -4.63 -2.31 -11.36
CA CYS A 323 -3.82 -3.52 -11.28
C CYS A 323 -2.43 -3.26 -11.84
N LEU A 324 -1.38 -3.56 -11.07
CA LEU A 324 0.02 -3.31 -11.46
C LEU A 324 0.87 -4.56 -11.27
N LEU A 325 1.51 -5.05 -12.34
CA LEU A 325 2.60 -6.01 -12.22
C LEU A 325 3.93 -5.28 -12.17
N CYS A 326 4.70 -5.49 -11.10
CA CYS A 326 5.88 -4.71 -10.82
C CYS A 326 7.12 -5.57 -10.51
N LEU A 327 8.30 -4.97 -10.73
CA LEU A 327 9.56 -5.37 -10.10
C LEU A 327 9.78 -4.52 -8.84
N ASP A 328 9.85 -5.14 -7.67
CA ASP A 328 10.04 -4.47 -6.39
C ASP A 328 11.48 -4.65 -5.90
N TYR A 329 12.25 -3.55 -5.92
CA TYR A 329 13.64 -3.54 -5.48
C TYR A 329 13.81 -3.13 -4.01
N ARG A 330 12.76 -2.71 -3.31
CA ARG A 330 12.87 -2.06 -1.98
C ARG A 330 13.56 -2.95 -0.93
N ALA A 331 13.34 -4.26 -0.99
CA ALA A 331 13.90 -5.19 -0.01
C ALA A 331 15.40 -5.46 -0.19
N ARG A 332 15.89 -5.50 -1.44
CA ARG A 332 17.27 -5.93 -1.77
C ARG A 332 18.14 -4.85 -2.41
N GLY A 333 17.53 -3.72 -2.77
CA GLY A 333 18.17 -2.60 -3.45
C GLY A 333 18.26 -2.75 -4.97
N PRO A 334 18.52 -1.65 -5.69
CA PRO A 334 18.38 -1.54 -7.15
C PRO A 334 19.38 -2.40 -7.96
N GLN A 335 20.44 -2.90 -7.32
CA GLN A 335 21.50 -3.67 -7.99
C GLN A 335 21.36 -5.19 -7.79
N CYS A 336 20.39 -5.61 -6.98
CA CYS A 336 20.08 -7.00 -6.68
C CYS A 336 18.89 -7.49 -7.50
N GLU A 337 18.64 -8.79 -7.50
CA GLU A 337 17.41 -9.35 -8.08
C GLU A 337 16.19 -8.72 -7.37
N PRO A 338 15.17 -8.21 -8.09
CA PRO A 338 13.93 -7.72 -7.49
C PRO A 338 12.96 -8.87 -7.17
N GLU A 339 12.00 -8.61 -6.28
CA GLU A 339 10.79 -9.44 -6.24
C GLU A 339 9.88 -9.08 -7.41
N VAL A 340 9.04 -10.01 -7.84
CA VAL A 340 7.90 -9.70 -8.73
C VAL A 340 6.67 -9.60 -7.84
N VAL A 341 5.97 -8.47 -7.91
CA VAL A 341 4.80 -8.19 -7.07
C VAL A 341 3.65 -7.76 -7.96
N TYR A 342 2.48 -8.36 -7.75
CA TYR A 342 1.24 -7.89 -8.36
C TYR A 342 0.43 -7.14 -7.30
N PHE A 343 0.10 -5.89 -7.61
CA PHE A 343 -0.70 -5.01 -6.77
C PHE A 343 -2.09 -4.84 -7.34
N GLU A 344 -3.09 -4.81 -6.46
CA GLU A 344 -4.40 -4.28 -6.76
C GLU A 344 -4.61 -2.98 -5.97
N LEU A 345 -5.09 -1.94 -6.63
CA LEU A 345 -5.52 -0.69 -6.02
C LEU A 345 -7.00 -0.82 -5.65
N TRP A 346 -7.25 -0.80 -4.34
CA TRP A 346 -8.58 -0.62 -3.78
C TRP A 346 -8.64 0.79 -3.17
N GLU A 347 -8.66 0.88 -1.83
CA GLU A 347 -8.41 2.14 -1.11
C GLU A 347 -6.91 2.43 -0.94
N GLN A 348 -6.05 1.43 -1.22
CA GLN A 348 -4.60 1.43 -1.10
C GLN A 348 -4.00 0.40 -2.10
N LEU A 349 -2.68 0.48 -2.35
CA LEU A 349 -1.96 -0.51 -3.16
C LEU A 349 -1.71 -1.78 -2.34
N VAL A 350 -2.49 -2.84 -2.59
CA VAL A 350 -2.39 -4.10 -1.87
C VAL A 350 -1.62 -5.11 -2.69
N PRO A 351 -0.50 -5.67 -2.19
CA PRO A 351 0.19 -6.76 -2.86
C PRO A 351 -0.62 -8.05 -2.71
N THR A 352 -1.29 -8.50 -3.77
CA THR A 352 -2.13 -9.71 -3.75
C THR A 352 -1.35 -10.97 -4.15
N TRP A 353 -0.21 -10.81 -4.83
CA TRP A 353 0.66 -11.92 -5.20
C TRP A 353 2.14 -11.52 -5.26
N ARG A 354 3.05 -12.45 -4.95
CA ARG A 354 4.51 -12.23 -4.95
C ARG A 354 5.29 -13.44 -5.45
N ALA A 355 6.42 -13.18 -6.09
CA ALA A 355 7.49 -14.15 -6.32
C ALA A 355 8.87 -13.57 -5.97
N PRO A 356 9.79 -14.40 -5.45
CA PRO A 356 11.10 -13.97 -4.95
C PRO A 356 12.10 -13.58 -6.05
N SER A 357 11.79 -13.81 -7.32
CA SER A 357 12.61 -13.43 -8.48
C SER A 357 11.79 -13.47 -9.77
N PHE A 358 12.33 -12.89 -10.84
CA PHE A 358 11.69 -12.97 -12.15
C PHE A 358 11.64 -14.40 -12.69
N ASP A 359 12.70 -15.19 -12.48
CA ASP A 359 12.73 -16.62 -12.83
C ASP A 359 11.66 -17.43 -12.09
N ALA A 360 11.43 -17.15 -10.80
CA ALA A 360 10.38 -17.82 -10.04
C ALA A 360 8.98 -17.48 -10.59
N PHE A 361 8.72 -16.20 -10.87
CA PHE A 361 7.49 -15.74 -11.52
C PHE A 361 7.26 -16.42 -12.88
N PHE A 362 8.26 -16.37 -13.76
CA PHE A 362 8.15 -16.91 -15.11
C PHE A 362 7.90 -18.43 -15.11
N SER A 363 8.47 -19.16 -14.13
CA SER A 363 8.30 -20.62 -14.00
C SER A 363 6.88 -21.06 -13.59
N VAL A 364 6.10 -20.18 -12.97
CA VAL A 364 4.74 -20.49 -12.49
C VAL A 364 3.65 -19.86 -13.34
N LEU A 365 4.00 -19.01 -14.30
CA LEU A 365 3.06 -18.37 -15.20
C LEU A 365 2.35 -19.40 -16.10
N ARG A 366 1.06 -19.22 -16.33
CA ARG A 366 0.19 -20.11 -17.09
C ARG A 366 -0.69 -19.33 -18.06
N GLN A 367 -1.05 -20.03 -19.13
CA GLN A 367 -2.03 -19.59 -20.12
C GLN A 367 -3.27 -20.46 -19.97
N ALA A 368 -4.44 -19.82 -20.09
CA ALA A 368 -5.73 -20.49 -20.21
C ALA A 368 -6.52 -19.92 -21.38
N GLU A 369 -7.30 -20.81 -22.00
CA GLU A 369 -8.42 -20.42 -22.83
C GLU A 369 -9.66 -20.36 -21.93
N LEU A 370 -10.24 -19.17 -21.80
CA LEU A 370 -11.54 -19.00 -21.16
C LEU A 370 -12.58 -19.17 -22.26
N ASP A 371 -13.23 -20.33 -22.32
CA ASP A 371 -14.43 -20.51 -23.13
C ASP A 371 -15.52 -19.58 -22.54
N PHE A 372 -15.78 -18.46 -23.22
CA PHE A 372 -16.83 -17.50 -22.86
C PHE A 372 -18.17 -17.85 -23.53
#